data_AF-A0A932RIW3-F1
#
_entry.id   AF-A0A932RIW3-F1
#
_cell.length_a   1.000
_cell.length_b   1.000
_cell.length_c   1.000
_cell.angle_alpha   90.00
_cell.angle_beta   90.00
_cell.angle_gamma   90.00
#
_symmetry.space_group_name_H-M   'P 1'
#
loop_
_entity.id
_entity.type
_entity.pdbx_description
1 polymer ?
#
loop_
_entity_poly.entity_id
_entity_poly.type
_entity_poly.pdbx_seq_one_letter_code
_entity_poly.pdbx_strand_id
1 'polypeptide(L)'
;MQNILWGIISGVVFGAVSVGMMLPMSFPDKKAALLGAFVSRFGIGLVIGCVKMPWPGWALGLLFGLLLSLPDAIITKAYAPILIVGGLGGLFIGGLIHGWVFH
;
A
#
# COMPACT_ATOMS: atom_id res chain seq x y z
N MET A 1 19.62 1.78 -3.41
CA MET A 1 19.02 2.24 -4.68
C MET A 1 18.02 1.23 -5.23
N GLN A 2 18.36 -0.06 -5.36
CA GLN A 2 17.46 -1.09 -5.91
C GLN A 2 16.11 -1.23 -5.18
N ASN A 3 16.10 -1.21 -3.84
CA ASN A 3 14.86 -1.31 -3.05
C ASN A 3 13.93 -0.10 -3.27
N ILE A 4 14.49 1.10 -3.51
CA ILE A 4 13.71 2.31 -3.80
C ILE A 4 13.03 2.17 -5.16
N LEU A 5 13.74 1.68 -6.17
CA LEU A 5 13.18 1.44 -7.49
C LEU A 5 12.04 0.41 -7.44
N TRP A 6 12.24 -0.69 -6.72
CA TRP A 6 11.17 -1.67 -6.47
C TRP A 6 10.01 -1.09 -5.67
N GLY A 7 10.27 -0.20 -4.71
CA GLY A 7 9.24 0.55 -3.98
C GLY A 7 8.38 1.42 -4.90
N ILE A 8 9.03 2.14 -5.84
CA ILE A 8 8.32 2.96 -6.83
C ILE A 8 7.49 2.08 -7.77
N ILE A 9 8.07 1.02 -8.33
CA ILE A 9 7.36 0.13 -9.26
C ILE A 9 6.17 -0.53 -8.56
N SER A 10 6.40 -1.11 -7.38
CA SER A 10 5.35 -1.77 -6.61
C SER A 10 4.25 -0.80 -6.19
N GLY A 11 4.60 0.43 -5.77
CA GLY A 11 3.65 1.48 -5.45
C GLY A 11 2.82 1.93 -6.65
N VAL A 12 3.42 2.09 -7.84
CA VAL A 12 2.69 2.45 -9.07
C VAL A 12 1.70 1.35 -9.46
N VAL A 13 2.14 0.08 -9.44
CA VAL A 13 1.29 -1.07 -9.75
C VAL A 13 0.15 -1.17 -8.75
N PHE A 14 0.44 -1.06 -7.44
CA PHE A 14 -0.59 -1.16 -6.41
C PHE A 14 -1.59 -0.01 -6.47
N GLY A 15 -1.11 1.22 -6.70
CA GLY A 15 -1.96 2.39 -6.95
C GLY A 15 -2.88 2.19 -8.17
N ALA A 16 -2.34 1.71 -9.29
CA ALA A 16 -3.12 1.46 -10.50
C ALA A 16 -4.19 0.38 -10.29
N VAL A 17 -3.86 -0.72 -9.61
CA VAL A 17 -4.82 -1.78 -9.26
C VAL A 17 -5.93 -1.21 -8.37
N SER A 18 -5.59 -0.41 -7.36
CA SER A 18 -6.58 0.21 -6.47
C SER A 18 -7.53 1.16 -7.21
N VAL A 19 -7.00 1.96 -8.14
CA VAL A 19 -7.82 2.82 -9.02
C VAL A 19 -8.75 1.96 -9.87
N GLY A 20 -8.24 0.90 -10.48
CA GLY A 20 -9.00 -0.03 -11.32
C GLY A 20 -10.19 -0.65 -10.58
N MET A 21 -9.98 -1.09 -9.33
CA MET A 21 -11.05 -1.63 -8.48
C MET A 21 -12.15 -0.60 -8.16
N MET A 22 -11.81 0.69 -8.13
CA MET A 22 -12.73 1.78 -7.81
C MET A 22 -13.41 2.41 -9.04
N LEU A 23 -12.96 2.14 -10.27
CA LEU A 23 -13.58 2.64 -11.50
C LEU A 23 -15.09 2.33 -11.63
N PRO A 24 -15.59 1.12 -11.33
CA PRO A 24 -17.03 0.83 -11.44
C PRO A 24 -17.87 1.45 -10.31
N MET A 25 -17.25 2.00 -9.26
CA MET A 25 -17.97 2.57 -8.12
C MET A 25 -18.39 4.04 -8.37
N SER A 26 -19.45 4.46 -7.69
CA SER A 26 -19.97 5.83 -7.71
C SER A 26 -19.45 6.62 -6.51
N PHE A 27 -18.87 7.79 -6.76
CA PHE A 27 -18.37 8.69 -5.74
C PHE A 27 -18.88 10.12 -5.99
N PRO A 28 -19.22 10.89 -4.94
CA PRO A 28 -19.55 12.31 -5.08
C PRO A 28 -18.44 13.12 -5.75
N ASP A 29 -17.18 12.86 -5.38
CA ASP A 29 -15.99 13.38 -6.05
C ASP A 29 -15.09 12.21 -6.50
N LYS A 30 -15.34 11.73 -7.72
CA LYS A 30 -14.61 10.59 -8.29
C LYS A 30 -13.14 10.89 -8.49
N LYS A 31 -12.76 12.12 -8.83
CA LYS A 31 -11.35 12.46 -9.07
C LYS A 31 -10.57 12.42 -7.77
N ALA A 32 -11.09 13.05 -6.71
CA ALA A 32 -10.46 13.02 -5.40
C ALA A 32 -10.37 11.59 -4.85
N ALA A 33 -11.43 10.77 -5.00
CA ALA A 33 -11.44 9.39 -4.54
C ALA A 33 -10.37 8.53 -5.24
N LEU A 34 -10.28 8.60 -6.57
CA LEU A 34 -9.30 7.82 -7.35
C LEU A 34 -7.86 8.28 -7.08
N LEU A 35 -7.62 9.60 -7.01
CA LEU A 35 -6.29 10.12 -6.69
C LEU A 35 -5.87 9.79 -5.26
N GLY A 36 -6.77 9.92 -4.29
CA GLY A 36 -6.52 9.55 -2.90
C GLY A 36 -6.15 8.08 -2.76
N ALA A 37 -6.92 7.20 -3.42
CA ALA A 37 -6.61 5.77 -3.46
C ALA A 37 -5.24 5.49 -4.09
N PHE A 38 -4.94 6.09 -5.26
CA PHE A 38 -3.65 5.92 -5.90
C PHE A 38 -2.49 6.36 -5.00
N VAL A 39 -2.55 7.59 -4.46
CA VAL A 39 -1.47 8.18 -3.65
C VAL A 39 -1.24 7.37 -2.38
N SER A 40 -2.30 6.92 -1.72
CA SER A 40 -2.20 6.08 -0.54
C SER A 40 -1.48 4.75 -0.83
N ARG A 41 -1.85 4.05 -1.92
CA ARG A 41 -1.25 2.75 -2.28
C ARG A 41 0.16 2.89 -2.86
N PHE A 42 0.42 3.99 -3.57
CA PHE A 42 1.76 4.38 -3.97
C PHE A 42 2.66 4.66 -2.76
N GLY A 43 2.15 5.39 -1.76
CA GLY A 43 2.85 5.69 -0.52
C GLY A 43 3.30 4.44 0.22
N ILE A 44 2.46 3.39 0.26
CA ILE A 44 2.82 2.08 0.84
C ILE A 44 4.06 1.51 0.15
N GLY A 45 4.06 1.41 -1.18
CA GLY A 45 5.20 0.87 -1.93
C GLY A 45 6.47 1.70 -1.74
N LEU A 46 6.36 3.02 -1.83
CA LEU A 46 7.50 3.93 -1.68
C LEU A 46 8.12 3.84 -0.29
N VAL A 47 7.31 3.91 0.77
CA VAL A 47 7.79 3.86 2.15
C VAL A 47 8.48 2.52 2.43
N ILE A 48 7.89 1.40 1.99
CA ILE A 48 8.51 0.08 2.12
C ILE A 48 9.85 0.04 1.38
N GLY A 49 9.96 0.61 0.17
CA GLY A 49 11.23 0.64 -0.57
C GLY A 49 12.33 1.49 0.08
N CYS A 50 11.95 2.50 0.86
CA CYS A 50 12.87 3.44 1.50
C CYS A 50 13.33 3.00 2.90
N VAL A 51 12.47 2.30 3.63
CA VAL A 51 12.73 1.97 5.02
C VAL A 51 13.79 0.87 5.16
N LYS A 52 14.60 0.99 6.21
CA LYS A 52 15.60 -0.01 6.59
C LYS A 52 15.41 -0.31 8.07
N MET A 53 14.85 -1.47 8.38
CA MET A 53 14.71 -1.97 9.74
C MET A 53 15.10 -3.44 9.78
N PRO A 54 15.63 -3.94 10.92
CA PRO A 54 16.04 -5.34 11.08
C PRO A 54 14.84 -6.25 11.35
N TRP A 55 13.77 -6.12 10.56
CA TRP A 55 12.55 -6.90 10.65
C TRP A 55 12.39 -7.70 9.35
N PRO A 56 11.72 -8.87 9.39
CA PRO A 56 11.43 -9.58 8.17
C PRO A 56 10.54 -8.71 7.27
N GLY A 57 10.79 -8.77 5.96
CA GLY A 57 10.16 -7.88 5.00
C GLY A 57 8.64 -7.92 5.02
N TRP A 58 8.04 -9.09 5.16
CA TRP A 58 6.59 -9.25 5.24
C TRP A 58 5.97 -8.52 6.43
N ALA A 59 6.64 -8.50 7.59
CA ALA A 59 6.13 -7.86 8.80
C ALA A 59 6.24 -6.35 8.70
N LEU A 60 7.36 -5.87 8.17
CA LEU A 60 7.57 -4.47 7.85
C LEU A 60 6.54 -3.97 6.83
N GLY A 61 6.30 -4.78 5.79
CA GLY A 61 5.30 -4.53 4.77
C GLY A 61 3.88 -4.47 5.35
N LEU A 62 3.51 -5.44 6.18
CA LEU A 62 2.21 -5.47 6.85
C LEU A 62 2.01 -4.25 7.76
N LEU A 63 3.04 -3.87 8.54
CA LEU A 63 2.99 -2.69 9.41
C LEU A 63 2.68 -1.43 8.61
N PHE A 64 3.47 -1.12 7.58
CA PHE A 64 3.26 0.09 6.79
C PHE A 64 1.98 0.02 5.95
N GLY A 65 1.65 -1.16 5.41
CA GLY A 65 0.39 -1.38 4.70
C GLY A 65 -0.83 -1.05 5.55
N LEU A 66 -0.87 -1.52 6.80
CA LEU A 66 -1.94 -1.21 7.74
C LEU A 66 -1.90 0.25 8.18
N LEU A 67 -0.73 0.76 8.56
CA LEU A 67 -0.57 2.11 9.10
C LEU A 67 -0.98 3.18 8.09
N LEU A 68 -0.55 3.06 6.83
CA LEU A 68 -0.89 4.02 5.79
C LEU A 68 -2.33 3.88 5.28
N SER A 69 -2.94 2.71 5.44
CA SER A 69 -4.35 2.48 5.06
C SER A 69 -5.33 2.90 6.15
N LEU A 70 -4.87 3.08 7.39
CA LEU A 70 -5.70 3.42 8.53
C LEU A 70 -6.41 4.79 8.39
N PRO A 71 -5.76 5.88 7.95
CA PRO A 71 -6.44 7.16 7.74
C PRO A 71 -7.60 7.04 6.75
N ASP A 72 -7.39 6.35 5.62
CA ASP A 72 -8.44 6.13 4.61
C ASP A 72 -9.62 5.34 5.20
N ALA A 73 -9.34 4.32 6.00
CA ALA A 73 -10.34 3.53 6.70
C ALA A 73 -11.16 4.37 7.70
N ILE A 74 -10.51 5.27 8.45
CA ILE A 74 -11.17 6.16 9.42
C ILE A 74 -12.08 7.17 8.72
N ILE A 75 -11.61 7.75 7.62
CA ILE A 75 -12.34 8.78 6.85
C ILE A 75 -13.57 8.16 6.17
N THR A 76 -13.39 7.01 5.52
CA THR A 76 -14.46 6.35 4.76
C THR A 76 -15.36 5.45 5.59
N LYS A 77 -14.98 5.17 6.85
CA LYS A 77 -15.60 4.14 7.72
C LYS A 77 -15.54 2.72 7.16
N ALA A 78 -14.77 2.48 6.10
CA ALA A 78 -14.67 1.19 5.43
C ALA A 78 -13.43 0.41 5.92
N TYR A 79 -13.40 0.05 7.20
CA TYR A 79 -12.24 -0.57 7.85
C TYR A 79 -11.79 -1.88 7.21
N ALA A 80 -12.68 -2.87 7.12
CA ALA A 80 -12.34 -4.20 6.63
C ALA A 80 -11.75 -4.18 5.20
N PRO A 81 -12.43 -3.63 4.17
CA PRO A 81 -11.89 -3.69 2.82
C PRO A 81 -10.58 -2.91 2.66
N ILE A 82 -10.45 -1.74 3.30
CA ILE A 82 -9.27 -0.90 3.15
C ILE A 82 -8.06 -1.52 3.86
N LEU A 83 -8.22 -1.98 5.10
CA LEU A 83 -7.13 -2.57 5.86
C LEU A 83 -6.70 -3.93 5.30
N ILE A 84 -7.63 -4.75 4.79
CA ILE A 84 -7.29 -6.03 4.16
C ILE A 84 -6.46 -5.79 2.90
N VAL A 85 -6.93 -4.93 1.99
CA VAL A 85 -6.22 -4.66 0.73
C VAL A 85 -4.86 -4.01 1.01
N GLY A 86 -4.84 -2.99 1.87
CA GLY A 86 -3.62 -2.29 2.26
C GLY A 86 -2.60 -3.17 2.97
N GLY A 87 -3.05 -3.97 3.94
CA GLY A 87 -2.23 -4.90 4.70
C GLY A 87 -1.67 -6.02 3.84
N LEU A 88 -2.49 -6.67 3.00
CA LEU A 88 -2.03 -7.71 2.07
C LEU A 88 -1.05 -7.13 1.03
N GLY A 89 -1.39 -6.00 0.42
CA GLY A 89 -0.51 -5.33 -0.54
C GLY A 89 0.84 -4.98 0.11
N GLY A 90 0.82 -4.37 1.29
CA GLY A 90 2.03 -4.07 2.06
C GLY A 90 2.84 -5.32 2.38
N LEU A 91 2.20 -6.38 2.90
CA LEU A 91 2.83 -7.66 3.23
C LEU A 91 3.57 -8.25 2.02
N PHE A 92 2.92 -8.33 0.86
CA PHE A 92 3.55 -8.86 -0.35
C PHE A 92 4.70 -7.97 -0.84
N ILE A 93 4.52 -6.65 -0.86
CA ILE A 93 5.57 -5.71 -1.28
C ILE A 93 6.78 -5.81 -0.35
N GLY A 94 6.56 -5.85 0.96
CA GLY A 94 7.61 -6.01 1.95
C GLY A 94 8.36 -7.33 1.81
N GLY A 95 7.64 -8.44 1.63
CA GLY A 95 8.24 -9.75 1.38
C GLY A 95 9.07 -9.81 0.10
N LEU A 96 8.63 -9.13 -0.97
CA LEU A 96 9.37 -9.05 -2.24
C LEU A 96 10.63 -8.18 -2.14
N ILE A 97 10.57 -7.05 -1.43
CA ILE A 97 11.70 -6.09 -1.38
C ILE A 97 12.75 -6.47 -0.33
N HIS A 98 12.32 -6.94 0.84
CA HIS A 98 13.19 -7.18 1.99
C HIS A 98 13.27 -8.65 2.41
N GLY A 99 12.50 -9.54 1.76
CA GLY A 99 12.54 -10.97 2.00
C GLY A 99 11.47 -11.49 2.97
N TRP A 100 11.32 -12.81 3.00
CA TRP A 100 10.29 -13.52 3.77
C TRP A 100 10.79 -14.10 5.10
N VAL A 101 12.12 -14.14 5.29
CA VAL A 101 12.76 -14.85 6.40
C VAL A 101 13.31 -13.84 7.41
N PHE A 102 13.34 -14.24 8.69
CA PHE A 102 14.06 -13.51 9.73
C PHE A 102 15.56 -13.66 9.48
N HIS A 103 16.25 -12.54 9.32
CA HIS A 103 17.71 -12.47 9.28
C HIS A 103 18.25 -11.98 10.61
#